data_AF-A0A3M2BL16-F1
#
_entry.id   AF-A0A3M2BL16-F1
#
_cell.length_a   1.000
_cell.length_b   1.000
_cell.length_c   1.000
_cell.angle_alpha   90.00
_cell.angle_beta   90.00
_cell.angle_gamma   90.00
#
_symmetry.space_group_name_H-M   'P 1'
#
loop_
_entity.id
_entity.type
_entity.pdbx_description
1 polymer ?
#
loop_
_entity_poly.entity_id
_entity_poly.type
_entity_poly.pdbx_seq_one_letter_code
_entity_poly.pdbx_strand_id
1 'polypeptide(L)'
;PDFAVNMLENIKHIFEVEGVQFVLVTNFDQLKASINHCYGNGLDAQRYLDKFVQFSLSLADTHKPNGPEAVLASITHLRKLLVNSDLLDNAGFADPHEGVRVFLEALVATNRLSLREVETLVRYLEIYQTLTGKEGLSTGKVFGYRLLRAFGVFLYCFKPSVAESMVRGTPEITQLTALFGKTELFRDWEHSRPNYPDLVIAMIAYELKDCGEAFACSEDERSHWEEIFSACFQGGFFGPDRYSQVVVGAIETMKLAG
;
A
#
# COMPACT_ATOMS: atom_id res chain seq x y z
N PRO A 1 -0.63 -25.71 9.06
CA PRO A 1 -1.02 -27.05 8.54
C PRO A 1 -0.22 -28.18 9.21
N ASP A 2 -0.90 -29.28 9.44
CA ASP A 2 -0.48 -30.43 10.27
C ASP A 2 0.84 -31.06 9.77
N PHE A 3 1.07 -31.03 8.45
CA PHE A 3 2.33 -31.43 7.82
C PHE A 3 3.57 -30.77 8.46
N ALA A 4 3.51 -29.48 8.80
CA ALA A 4 4.64 -28.78 9.40
C ALA A 4 4.93 -29.24 10.83
N VAL A 5 3.89 -29.62 11.58
CA VAL A 5 4.00 -30.17 12.94
C VAL A 5 4.58 -31.58 12.87
N ASN A 6 4.07 -32.42 11.98
CA ASN A 6 4.60 -33.77 11.72
C ASN A 6 6.04 -33.73 11.21
N MET A 7 6.42 -32.74 10.40
CA MET A 7 7.80 -32.56 9.96
C MET A 7 8.73 -32.29 11.14
N LEU A 8 8.34 -31.40 12.07
CA LEU A 8 9.09 -31.12 13.30
C LEU A 8 9.20 -32.36 14.22
N GLU A 9 8.10 -33.10 14.40
CA GLU A 9 8.10 -34.37 15.16
C GLU A 9 9.02 -35.43 14.55
N ASN A 10 9.16 -35.47 13.22
CA ASN A 10 10.07 -36.41 12.54
C ASN A 10 11.54 -35.99 12.64
N ILE A 11 11.87 -34.71 12.42
CA ILE A 11 13.28 -34.26 12.37
C ILE A 11 13.91 -34.06 13.76
N LYS A 12 13.12 -33.96 14.84
CA LYS A 12 13.65 -33.78 16.21
C LYS A 12 14.69 -34.83 16.61
N HIS A 13 14.53 -36.07 16.13
CA HIS A 13 15.44 -37.19 16.39
C HIS A 13 16.81 -37.06 15.69
N ILE A 14 16.99 -36.04 14.86
CA ILE A 14 18.20 -35.77 14.08
C ILE A 14 18.87 -34.46 14.58
N PHE A 15 18.21 -33.68 15.45
CA PHE A 15 18.75 -32.42 15.98
C PHE A 15 20.02 -32.57 16.83
N GLU A 16 20.25 -33.75 17.40
CA GLU A 16 21.41 -34.07 18.25
C GLU A 16 22.57 -34.71 17.47
N VAL A 17 22.51 -34.76 16.13
CA VAL A 17 23.59 -35.33 15.29
C VAL A 17 24.74 -34.33 15.14
N GLU A 18 25.92 -34.71 15.62
CA GLU A 18 27.14 -33.91 15.54
C GLU A 18 27.48 -33.51 14.09
N GLY A 19 27.86 -32.24 13.90
CA GLY A 19 28.16 -31.66 12.58
C GLY A 19 26.93 -31.23 11.76
N VAL A 20 25.70 -31.54 12.19
CA VAL A 20 24.47 -31.09 11.53
C VAL A 20 23.93 -29.83 12.25
N GLN A 21 23.31 -28.92 11.50
CA GLN A 21 22.68 -27.70 12.02
C GLN A 21 21.35 -27.46 11.30
N PHE A 22 20.30 -27.12 12.06
CA PHE A 22 18.94 -26.95 11.54
C PHE A 22 18.51 -25.47 11.61
N VAL A 23 18.14 -24.90 10.47
CA VAL A 23 17.63 -23.52 10.37
C VAL A 23 16.16 -23.57 9.96
N LEU A 24 15.27 -23.16 10.88
CA LEU A 24 13.82 -23.20 10.67
C LEU A 24 13.30 -21.82 10.26
N VAL A 25 12.91 -21.67 8.99
CA VAL A 25 12.28 -20.46 8.46
C VAL A 25 10.76 -20.67 8.41
N THR A 26 10.03 -20.02 9.32
CA THR A 26 8.57 -20.22 9.48
C THR A 26 7.87 -18.98 10.00
N ASN A 27 6.55 -18.87 9.75
CA ASN A 27 5.69 -17.97 10.52
C ASN A 27 5.35 -18.66 11.84
N PHE A 28 5.96 -18.19 12.93
CA PHE A 28 5.91 -18.84 14.23
C PHE A 28 4.50 -18.87 14.84
N ASP A 29 3.67 -17.85 14.59
CA ASP A 29 2.30 -17.80 15.13
C ASP A 29 1.30 -18.64 14.32
N GLN A 30 1.47 -18.75 13.00
CA GLN A 30 0.74 -19.74 12.19
C GLN A 30 1.12 -21.19 12.57
N LEU A 31 2.36 -21.40 13.01
CA LEU A 31 2.81 -22.69 13.53
C LEU A 31 2.18 -22.99 14.90
N LYS A 32 2.13 -22.02 15.83
CA LYS A 32 1.36 -22.15 17.09
C LYS A 32 -0.11 -22.47 16.83
N ALA A 33 -0.75 -21.73 15.92
CA ALA A 33 -2.15 -21.96 15.55
C ALA A 33 -2.38 -23.37 14.99
N SER A 34 -1.43 -23.89 14.20
CA SER A 34 -1.46 -25.28 13.71
C SER A 34 -1.38 -26.30 14.85
N ILE A 35 -0.52 -26.05 15.85
CA ILE A 35 -0.35 -26.93 17.03
C ILE A 35 -1.59 -26.91 17.93
N ASN A 36 -2.16 -25.73 18.21
CA ASN A 36 -3.42 -25.58 18.93
C ASN A 36 -4.59 -26.32 18.23
N HIS A 37 -4.60 -26.33 16.89
CA HIS A 37 -5.57 -27.09 16.11
C HIS A 37 -5.33 -28.61 16.21
N CYS A 38 -4.07 -29.07 16.09
CA CYS A 38 -3.73 -30.50 16.11
C CYS A 38 -3.93 -31.17 17.48
N TYR A 39 -3.63 -30.46 18.58
CA TYR A 39 -3.63 -31.02 19.94
C TYR A 39 -4.67 -30.39 20.88
N GLY A 40 -5.44 -29.42 20.40
CA GLY A 40 -6.47 -28.71 21.16
C GLY A 40 -5.93 -27.55 22.02
N ASN A 41 -6.80 -26.58 22.28
CA ASN A 41 -6.49 -25.34 23.03
C ASN A 41 -6.08 -25.55 24.51
N GLY A 42 -6.06 -26.79 25.01
CA GLY A 42 -5.53 -27.13 26.34
C GLY A 42 -4.01 -27.30 26.36
N LEU A 43 -3.36 -27.34 25.19
CA LEU A 43 -1.91 -27.46 25.05
C LEU A 43 -1.28 -26.09 24.77
N ASP A 44 -0.26 -25.73 25.55
CA ASP A 44 0.54 -24.53 25.32
C ASP A 44 1.48 -24.75 24.13
N ALA A 45 1.10 -24.21 22.97
CA ALA A 45 1.89 -24.31 21.74
C ALA A 45 3.22 -23.54 21.77
N GLN A 46 3.42 -22.55 22.66
CA GLN A 46 4.73 -21.94 22.86
C GLN A 46 5.65 -22.95 23.53
N ARG A 47 5.24 -23.47 24.70
CA ARG A 47 5.99 -24.53 25.42
C ARG A 47 6.17 -25.83 24.64
N TYR A 48 5.32 -26.09 23.65
CA TYR A 48 5.54 -27.17 22.70
C TYR A 48 6.70 -26.83 21.74
N LEU A 49 6.68 -25.64 21.11
CA LEU A 49 7.71 -25.21 20.16
C LEU A 49 9.08 -24.99 20.80
N ASP A 50 9.13 -24.56 22.06
CA ASP A 50 10.37 -24.37 22.83
C ASP A 50 11.21 -25.67 22.95
N LYS A 51 10.59 -26.85 22.75
CA LYS A 51 11.29 -28.16 22.70
C LYS A 51 12.10 -28.37 21.42
N PHE A 52 11.79 -27.63 20.36
CA PHE A 52 12.38 -27.77 19.02
C PHE A 52 13.24 -26.54 18.66
N VAL A 53 12.92 -25.38 19.22
CA VAL A 53 13.52 -24.09 18.87
C VAL A 53 14.27 -23.52 20.07
N GLN A 54 15.52 -23.94 20.24
CA GLN A 54 16.41 -23.46 21.32
C GLN A 54 16.76 -21.96 21.20
N PHE A 55 16.74 -21.44 19.96
CA PHE A 55 17.09 -20.06 19.64
C PHE A 55 16.24 -19.59 18.45
N SER A 56 15.77 -18.34 18.50
CA SER A 56 14.94 -17.73 17.46
C SER A 56 15.41 -16.33 17.12
N LEU A 57 15.27 -15.96 15.84
CA LEU A 57 15.57 -14.63 15.32
C LEU A 57 14.40 -14.16 14.47
N SER A 58 13.90 -12.95 14.74
CA SER A 58 12.92 -12.27 13.90
C SER A 58 13.64 -11.35 12.91
N LEU A 59 13.25 -11.42 11.64
CA LEU A 59 13.65 -10.41 10.66
C LEU A 59 12.92 -9.10 10.97
N ALA A 60 13.67 -7.99 11.03
CA ALA A 60 13.07 -6.67 11.23
C ALA A 60 12.28 -6.21 10.00
N ASP A 61 11.18 -5.48 10.23
CA ASP A 61 10.42 -4.79 9.19
C ASP A 61 11.19 -3.59 8.58
N THR A 62 12.25 -3.17 9.26
CA THR A 62 13.07 -1.99 8.97
C THR A 62 14.55 -2.35 8.89
N HIS A 63 15.30 -1.55 8.13
CA HIS A 63 16.74 -1.70 7.90
C HIS A 63 17.38 -0.33 7.71
N LYS A 64 18.72 -0.28 7.76
CA LYS A 64 19.50 0.97 7.71
C LYS A 64 20.44 0.97 6.48
N PRO A 65 19.92 1.19 5.26
CA PRO A 65 20.70 0.99 4.04
C PRO A 65 21.77 2.07 3.81
N ASN A 66 21.47 3.33 4.15
CA ASN A 66 22.26 4.50 3.74
C ASN A 66 22.74 5.39 4.91
N GLY A 67 22.51 5.00 6.17
CA GLY A 67 22.81 5.87 7.31
C GLY A 67 22.13 5.43 8.62
N PRO A 68 22.00 6.32 9.62
CA PRO A 68 21.40 5.98 10.92
C PRO A 68 19.87 5.82 10.87
N GLU A 69 19.21 6.28 9.81
CA GLU A 69 17.76 6.23 9.66
C GLU A 69 17.26 4.83 9.29
N ALA A 70 16.14 4.43 9.90
CA ALA A 70 15.49 3.15 9.66
C ALA A 70 14.41 3.28 8.58
N VAL A 71 14.57 2.54 7.48
CA VAL A 71 13.63 2.51 6.35
C VAL A 71 12.91 1.16 6.33
N LEU A 72 11.60 1.16 6.06
CA LEU A 72 10.82 -0.08 5.88
C LEU A 72 11.39 -0.91 4.73
N ALA A 73 11.59 -2.21 4.96
CA ALA A 73 12.05 -3.16 3.95
C ALA A 73 11.09 -3.21 2.75
N SER A 74 9.78 -3.06 3.00
CA SER A 74 8.74 -2.98 1.96
C SER A 74 8.87 -1.74 1.07
N ILE A 75 9.33 -0.59 1.58
CA ILE A 75 9.61 0.60 0.76
C ILE A 75 10.84 0.34 -0.13
N THR A 76 11.93 -0.22 0.41
CA THR A 76 13.11 -0.57 -0.41
C THR A 76 12.79 -1.65 -1.45
N HIS A 77 11.87 -2.58 -1.16
CA HIS A 77 11.39 -3.58 -2.12
C HIS A 77 10.55 -2.94 -3.22
N LEU A 78 9.57 -2.10 -2.87
CA LEU A 78 8.74 -1.33 -3.81
C LEU A 78 9.62 -0.54 -4.78
N ARG A 79 10.58 0.23 -4.26
CA ARG A 79 11.53 1.01 -5.07
C ARG A 79 12.28 0.16 -6.10
N LYS A 80 12.76 -1.03 -5.72
CA LYS A 80 13.45 -1.94 -6.65
C LYS A 80 12.52 -2.50 -7.71
N LEU A 81 11.31 -2.92 -7.33
CA LEU A 81 10.34 -3.49 -8.26
C LEU A 81 9.81 -2.45 -9.27
N LEU A 82 9.49 -1.23 -8.82
CA LEU A 82 9.03 -0.15 -9.70
C LEU A 82 10.10 0.29 -10.71
N VAL A 83 11.39 0.25 -10.34
CA VAL A 83 12.52 0.65 -11.21
C VAL A 83 12.91 -0.47 -12.19
N ASN A 84 12.75 -1.73 -11.81
CA ASN A 84 13.16 -2.89 -12.61
C ASN A 84 12.04 -3.48 -13.48
N SER A 85 10.88 -2.81 -13.61
CA SER A 85 9.74 -3.34 -14.38
C SER A 85 9.68 -2.75 -15.80
N ASP A 86 9.87 -3.62 -16.80
CA ASP A 86 9.72 -3.29 -18.23
C ASP A 86 8.30 -2.82 -18.61
N LEU A 87 7.30 -2.96 -17.72
CA LEU A 87 5.92 -2.50 -17.94
C LEU A 87 5.65 -1.12 -17.32
N LEU A 88 6.53 -0.67 -16.43
CA LEU A 88 6.48 0.63 -15.72
C LEU A 88 7.59 1.59 -16.17
N ASP A 89 8.42 1.20 -17.14
CA ASP A 89 9.52 1.97 -17.75
C ASP A 89 9.16 3.43 -18.07
N ASN A 90 8.01 3.67 -18.69
CA ASN A 90 7.55 5.00 -19.07
C ASN A 90 6.81 5.76 -17.95
N ALA A 91 6.60 5.15 -16.78
CA ALA A 91 5.93 5.78 -15.64
C ALA A 91 6.88 6.66 -14.80
N GLY A 92 8.18 6.71 -15.11
CA GLY A 92 9.14 7.65 -14.52
C GLY A 92 9.72 7.26 -13.17
N PHE A 93 9.35 6.09 -12.62
CA PHE A 93 9.69 5.66 -11.26
C PHE A 93 11.19 5.49 -10.96
N ALA A 94 12.07 5.60 -11.98
CA ALA A 94 13.51 5.75 -11.81
C ALA A 94 13.88 6.96 -10.92
N ASP A 95 13.17 8.09 -11.08
CA ASP A 95 13.37 9.30 -10.28
C ASP A 95 12.85 9.08 -8.84
N PRO A 96 13.68 9.25 -7.79
CA PRO A 96 13.24 9.22 -6.40
C PRO A 96 12.21 10.28 -6.00
N HIS A 97 12.08 11.36 -6.77
CA HIS A 97 11.18 12.48 -6.51
C HIS A 97 9.89 12.45 -7.34
N GLU A 98 9.70 11.40 -8.16
CA GLU A 98 8.49 11.23 -8.97
C GLU A 98 7.25 11.10 -8.05
N GLY A 99 6.26 11.99 -8.26
CA GLY A 99 5.18 12.17 -7.28
C GLY A 99 4.26 10.97 -7.09
N VAL A 100 4.04 10.16 -8.14
CA VAL A 100 3.23 8.93 -8.03
C VAL A 100 4.00 7.84 -7.29
N ARG A 101 5.32 7.72 -7.50
CA ARG A 101 6.19 6.86 -6.69
C ARG A 101 6.17 7.27 -5.22
N VAL A 102 6.37 8.56 -4.90
CA VAL A 102 6.35 9.06 -3.51
C VAL A 102 4.99 8.80 -2.84
N PHE A 103 3.89 8.93 -3.59
CA PHE A 103 2.54 8.57 -3.13
C PHE A 103 2.37 7.06 -2.87
N LEU A 104 2.87 6.19 -3.75
CA LEU A 104 2.86 4.74 -3.55
C LEU A 104 3.72 4.32 -2.34
N GLU A 105 4.87 4.97 -2.13
CA GLU A 105 5.72 4.76 -0.94
C GLU A 105 4.97 5.16 0.35
N ALA A 106 4.21 6.27 0.34
CA ALA A 106 3.36 6.68 1.46
C ALA A 106 2.21 5.69 1.73
N LEU A 107 1.52 5.20 0.69
CA LEU A 107 0.47 4.18 0.81
C LEU A 107 0.99 2.89 1.45
N VAL A 108 2.16 2.41 0.99
CA VAL A 108 2.85 1.23 1.55
C VAL A 108 3.25 1.45 3.02
N ALA A 109 3.76 2.65 3.36
CA ALA A 109 4.18 2.99 4.71
C ALA A 109 3.01 2.97 5.71
N THR A 110 1.94 3.71 5.41
CA THR A 110 0.78 3.85 6.33
C THR A 110 0.01 2.55 6.46
N ASN A 111 -0.22 1.82 5.36
CA ASN A 111 -0.94 0.54 5.40
C ASN A 111 -0.05 -0.64 5.84
N ARG A 112 1.23 -0.39 6.15
CA ARG A 112 2.22 -1.39 6.62
C ARG A 112 2.29 -2.65 5.75
N LEU A 113 2.18 -2.47 4.42
CA LEU A 113 2.13 -3.59 3.47
C LEU A 113 3.40 -4.46 3.54
N SER A 114 3.22 -5.77 3.58
CA SER A 114 4.29 -6.76 3.55
C SER A 114 4.96 -6.84 2.16
N LEU A 115 6.09 -7.54 2.07
CA LEU A 115 6.82 -7.71 0.80
C LEU A 115 5.96 -8.34 -0.30
N ARG A 116 5.08 -9.30 0.05
CA ARG A 116 4.16 -9.96 -0.90
C ARG A 116 3.02 -9.05 -1.35
N GLU A 117 2.53 -8.20 -0.46
CA GLU A 117 1.53 -7.18 -0.82
C GLU A 117 2.16 -6.12 -1.71
N VAL A 118 3.40 -5.70 -1.45
CA VAL A 118 4.17 -4.82 -2.35
C VAL A 118 4.35 -5.45 -3.74
N GLU A 119 4.73 -6.73 -3.83
CA GLU A 119 4.79 -7.48 -5.11
C GLU A 119 3.42 -7.55 -5.81
N THR A 120 2.34 -7.61 -5.06
CA THR A 120 0.97 -7.66 -5.60
C THR A 120 0.53 -6.28 -6.10
N LEU A 121 0.85 -5.20 -5.37
CA LEU A 121 0.63 -3.81 -5.79
C LEU A 121 1.36 -3.52 -7.11
N VAL A 122 2.65 -3.88 -7.22
CA VAL A 122 3.41 -3.69 -8.46
C VAL A 122 2.78 -4.49 -9.61
N ARG A 123 2.45 -5.78 -9.39
CA ARG A 123 1.76 -6.59 -10.41
C ARG A 123 0.44 -5.97 -10.87
N TYR A 124 -0.31 -5.35 -9.97
CA TYR A 124 -1.58 -4.68 -10.31
C TYR A 124 -1.35 -3.36 -11.09
N LEU A 125 -0.28 -2.63 -10.79
CA LEU A 125 0.15 -1.46 -11.57
C LEU A 125 0.66 -1.86 -12.98
N GLU A 126 1.38 -2.98 -13.09
CA GLU A 126 1.84 -3.57 -14.35
C GLU A 126 0.67 -4.04 -15.23
N ILE A 127 -0.32 -4.71 -14.62
CA ILE A 127 -1.57 -5.09 -15.29
C ILE A 127 -2.32 -3.83 -15.75
N TYR A 128 -2.48 -2.82 -14.89
CA TYR A 128 -3.15 -1.56 -15.24
C TYR A 128 -2.46 -0.85 -16.43
N GLN A 129 -1.13 -0.76 -16.41
CA GLN A 129 -0.34 -0.25 -17.54
C GLN A 129 -0.55 -1.07 -18.80
N THR A 130 -0.56 -2.41 -18.70
CA THR A 130 -0.79 -3.29 -19.86
C THR A 130 -2.18 -3.08 -20.47
N LEU A 131 -3.23 -3.05 -19.64
CA LEU A 131 -4.62 -2.82 -20.05
C LEU A 131 -4.83 -1.42 -20.68
N THR A 132 -4.06 -0.43 -20.24
CA THR A 132 -4.08 0.95 -20.76
C THR A 132 -3.06 1.19 -21.89
N GLY A 133 -2.46 0.15 -22.48
CA GLY A 133 -1.52 0.30 -23.60
C GLY A 133 -0.25 1.08 -23.25
N LYS A 134 0.23 0.94 -22.02
CA LYS A 134 1.26 1.74 -21.33
C LYS A 134 0.92 3.22 -21.10
N GLU A 135 -0.32 3.66 -21.31
CA GLU A 135 -0.71 5.08 -21.25
C GLU A 135 -1.48 5.48 -19.98
N GLY A 136 -1.64 4.57 -19.02
CA GLY A 136 -2.32 4.81 -17.74
C GLY A 136 -1.51 5.66 -16.76
N LEU A 137 -0.21 5.33 -16.60
CA LEU A 137 0.73 5.93 -15.65
C LEU A 137 1.95 6.60 -16.32
N SER A 138 2.06 6.49 -17.65
CA SER A 138 3.03 7.19 -18.51
C SER A 138 3.27 8.65 -18.11
N THR A 139 4.54 9.07 -18.04
CA THR A 139 4.92 10.48 -17.81
C THR A 139 4.45 11.43 -18.91
N GLY A 140 4.04 10.90 -20.08
CA GLY A 140 3.35 11.64 -21.12
C GLY A 140 1.90 12.04 -20.77
N LYS A 141 1.41 11.71 -19.57
CA LYS A 141 0.09 12.13 -19.06
C LYS A 141 0.18 13.18 -17.96
N VAL A 142 -0.85 14.01 -17.90
CA VAL A 142 -1.10 15.01 -16.86
C VAL A 142 -1.04 14.35 -15.47
N PHE A 143 -0.25 14.95 -14.56
CA PHE A 143 0.13 14.36 -13.27
C PHE A 143 -1.06 13.91 -12.41
N GLY A 144 -2.07 14.77 -12.24
CA GLY A 144 -3.23 14.47 -11.38
C GLY A 144 -3.98 13.20 -11.79
N TYR A 145 -4.05 12.88 -13.09
CA TYR A 145 -4.65 11.60 -13.53
C TYR A 145 -3.78 10.41 -13.15
N ARG A 146 -2.46 10.49 -13.33
CA ARG A 146 -1.52 9.40 -12.99
C ARG A 146 -1.61 9.07 -11.50
N LEU A 147 -1.70 10.09 -10.65
CA LEU A 147 -1.88 9.98 -9.20
C LEU A 147 -3.21 9.30 -8.82
N LEU A 148 -4.33 9.82 -9.33
CA LEU A 148 -5.68 9.28 -9.03
C LEU A 148 -5.88 7.86 -9.58
N ARG A 149 -5.28 7.53 -10.74
CA ARG A 149 -5.29 6.17 -11.30
C ARG A 149 -4.51 5.19 -10.44
N ALA A 150 -3.30 5.56 -10.00
CA ALA A 150 -2.51 4.75 -9.07
C ALA A 150 -3.25 4.51 -7.74
N PHE A 151 -3.99 5.51 -7.24
CA PHE A 151 -4.88 5.34 -6.09
C PHE A 151 -6.02 4.35 -6.37
N GLY A 152 -6.68 4.44 -7.53
CA GLY A 152 -7.74 3.50 -7.92
C GLY A 152 -7.26 2.04 -8.02
N VAL A 153 -6.05 1.82 -8.56
CA VAL A 153 -5.40 0.49 -8.58
C VAL A 153 -5.11 -0.01 -7.16
N PHE A 154 -4.62 0.86 -6.27
CA PHE A 154 -4.41 0.51 -4.85
C PHE A 154 -5.72 0.15 -4.14
N LEU A 155 -6.78 0.94 -4.33
CA LEU A 155 -8.10 0.67 -3.75
C LEU A 155 -8.66 -0.68 -4.22
N TYR A 156 -8.59 -0.97 -5.52
CA TYR A 156 -9.00 -2.25 -6.08
C TYR A 156 -8.21 -3.42 -5.49
N CYS A 157 -6.90 -3.25 -5.27
CA CYS A 157 -6.03 -4.31 -4.76
C CYS A 157 -6.20 -4.62 -3.26
N PHE A 158 -6.40 -3.61 -2.40
CA PHE A 158 -6.35 -3.79 -0.93
C PHE A 158 -7.58 -3.32 -0.16
N LYS A 159 -8.47 -2.53 -0.78
CA LYS A 159 -9.61 -1.88 -0.10
C LYS A 159 -10.90 -2.05 -0.93
N PRO A 160 -11.32 -3.28 -1.28
CA PRO A 160 -12.43 -3.52 -2.20
C PRO A 160 -13.75 -2.87 -1.73
N SER A 161 -14.04 -2.82 -0.43
CA SER A 161 -15.21 -2.12 0.12
C SER A 161 -15.21 -0.61 -0.18
N VAL A 162 -14.03 0.02 -0.16
CA VAL A 162 -13.83 1.44 -0.49
C VAL A 162 -13.85 1.65 -2.00
N ALA A 163 -13.27 0.73 -2.77
CA ALA A 163 -13.37 0.73 -4.24
C ALA A 163 -14.84 0.61 -4.70
N GLU A 164 -15.64 -0.21 -4.04
CA GLU A 164 -17.08 -0.31 -4.29
C GLU A 164 -17.86 0.94 -3.88
N SER A 165 -17.56 1.56 -2.73
CA SER A 165 -18.28 2.77 -2.28
C SER A 165 -17.97 3.97 -3.17
N MET A 166 -16.74 4.08 -3.68
CA MET A 166 -16.36 5.00 -4.78
C MET A 166 -17.18 4.73 -6.05
N VAL A 167 -17.24 3.48 -6.53
CA VAL A 167 -18.01 3.10 -7.74
C VAL A 167 -19.52 3.33 -7.58
N ARG A 168 -20.07 3.14 -6.37
CA ARG A 168 -21.48 3.47 -6.05
C ARG A 168 -21.75 4.98 -5.96
N GLY A 169 -20.72 5.83 -6.02
CA GLY A 169 -20.86 7.28 -5.84
C GLY A 169 -21.16 7.71 -4.40
N THR A 170 -20.92 6.82 -3.42
CA THR A 170 -21.19 7.03 -1.99
C THR A 170 -19.97 6.68 -1.11
N PRO A 171 -18.76 7.23 -1.37
CA PRO A 171 -17.61 6.93 -0.54
C PRO A 171 -17.67 7.68 0.81
N GLU A 172 -17.30 6.99 1.88
CA GLU A 172 -17.14 7.59 3.20
C GLU A 172 -15.74 8.20 3.33
N ILE A 173 -15.63 9.51 3.56
CA ILE A 173 -14.34 10.20 3.65
C ILE A 173 -13.45 9.62 4.78
N THR A 174 -14.06 9.18 5.88
CA THR A 174 -13.39 8.51 7.01
C THR A 174 -12.72 7.18 6.62
N GLN A 175 -13.31 6.41 5.70
CA GLN A 175 -12.71 5.18 5.18
C GLN A 175 -11.51 5.48 4.28
N LEU A 176 -11.53 6.60 3.55
CA LEU A 176 -10.44 7.06 2.69
C LEU A 176 -9.28 7.65 3.51
N THR A 177 -9.56 8.50 4.49
CA THR A 177 -8.54 9.19 5.30
C THR A 177 -7.80 8.23 6.24
N ALA A 178 -8.47 7.18 6.70
CA ALA A 178 -7.87 6.06 7.41
C ALA A 178 -6.80 5.32 6.58
N LEU A 179 -6.85 5.33 5.24
CA LEU A 179 -5.82 4.73 4.38
C LEU A 179 -4.50 5.50 4.43
N PHE A 180 -4.55 6.75 4.87
CA PHE A 180 -3.44 7.70 4.92
C PHE A 180 -3.04 8.08 6.35
N GLY A 181 -3.77 7.61 7.37
CA GLY A 181 -3.55 7.95 8.77
C GLY A 181 -3.92 9.39 9.12
N LYS A 182 -4.85 9.99 8.36
CA LYS A 182 -5.24 11.40 8.47
C LYS A 182 -6.55 11.55 9.25
N THR A 183 -6.57 12.45 10.23
CA THR A 183 -7.73 12.75 11.10
C THR A 183 -8.49 14.02 10.69
N GLU A 184 -7.87 14.87 9.88
CA GLU A 184 -8.37 16.15 9.39
C GLU A 184 -7.73 16.46 8.03
N LEU A 185 -8.25 17.47 7.34
CA LEU A 185 -7.63 18.03 6.13
C LEU A 185 -6.38 18.85 6.48
N PHE A 186 -5.41 18.93 5.57
CA PHE A 186 -4.26 19.82 5.70
C PHE A 186 -4.68 21.30 5.71
N ARG A 187 -4.19 22.06 6.69
CA ARG A 187 -4.44 23.51 6.88
C ARG A 187 -3.18 24.35 7.17
N ASP A 188 -2.00 23.72 7.27
CA ASP A 188 -0.72 24.38 7.63
C ASP A 188 -0.04 25.03 6.40
N TRP A 189 -0.69 26.05 5.85
CA TRP A 189 -0.21 26.78 4.67
C TRP A 189 1.01 27.67 4.93
N GLU A 190 1.27 28.03 6.20
CA GLU A 190 2.37 28.93 6.57
C GLU A 190 3.72 28.23 6.75
N HIS A 191 3.73 26.97 7.21
CA HIS A 191 4.98 26.27 7.57
C HIS A 191 5.27 25.04 6.70
N SER A 192 4.30 24.59 5.90
CA SER A 192 4.38 23.33 5.17
C SER A 192 3.73 23.39 3.78
N ARG A 193 3.69 22.25 3.09
CA ARG A 193 2.90 22.02 1.87
C ARG A 193 2.15 20.70 1.99
N PRO A 194 0.93 20.59 1.44
CA PRO A 194 0.19 19.33 1.47
C PRO A 194 0.98 18.23 0.75
N ASN A 195 1.02 17.03 1.34
CA ASN A 195 1.64 15.89 0.69
C ASN A 195 0.66 15.18 -0.27
N TYR A 196 1.13 14.21 -1.05
CA TYR A 196 0.27 13.53 -2.03
C TYR A 196 -0.95 12.81 -1.41
N PRO A 197 -0.86 12.19 -0.22
CA PRO A 197 -2.04 11.81 0.57
C PRO A 197 -3.03 12.95 0.84
N ASP A 198 -2.57 14.10 1.35
CA ASP A 198 -3.42 15.27 1.60
C ASP A 198 -4.12 15.76 0.33
N LEU A 199 -3.39 15.80 -0.78
CA LEU A 199 -3.87 16.19 -2.10
C LEU A 199 -5.01 15.27 -2.61
N VAL A 200 -4.86 13.96 -2.45
CA VAL A 200 -5.87 12.97 -2.87
C VAL A 200 -7.10 12.99 -1.96
N ILE A 201 -6.92 13.21 -0.65
CA ILE A 201 -8.03 13.43 0.28
C ILE A 201 -8.80 14.68 -0.11
N ALA A 202 -8.11 15.81 -0.34
CA ALA A 202 -8.73 17.08 -0.71
C ALA A 202 -9.53 16.96 -2.02
N MET A 203 -8.92 16.40 -3.08
CA MET A 203 -9.61 16.19 -4.36
C MET A 203 -10.92 15.41 -4.21
N ILE A 204 -10.97 14.38 -3.36
CA ILE A 204 -12.20 13.59 -3.18
C ILE A 204 -13.19 14.31 -2.26
N ALA A 205 -12.73 14.91 -1.16
CA ALA A 205 -13.57 15.66 -0.22
C ALA A 205 -14.33 16.81 -0.91
N TYR A 206 -13.72 17.46 -1.89
CA TYR A 206 -14.32 18.55 -2.68
C TYR A 206 -15.62 18.18 -3.42
N GLU A 207 -15.83 16.90 -3.73
CA GLU A 207 -17.01 16.43 -4.44
C GLU A 207 -18.13 15.93 -3.51
N LEU A 208 -17.82 15.79 -2.21
CA LEU A 208 -18.72 15.24 -1.23
C LEU A 208 -19.50 16.36 -0.54
N LYS A 209 -20.81 16.16 -0.44
CA LYS A 209 -21.73 17.15 0.17
C LYS A 209 -21.68 17.18 1.69
N ASP A 210 -21.11 16.15 2.29
CA ASP A 210 -20.85 16.03 3.72
C ASP A 210 -19.54 15.26 3.91
N CYS A 211 -18.64 15.84 4.68
CA CYS A 211 -17.34 15.28 5.06
C CYS A 211 -17.11 15.31 6.59
N GLY A 212 -18.05 15.85 7.36
CA GLY A 212 -17.79 16.35 8.71
C GLY A 212 -16.85 17.57 8.75
N GLU A 213 -16.85 18.29 9.87
CA GLU A 213 -16.12 19.57 10.03
C GLU A 213 -14.60 19.44 9.80
N ALA A 214 -13.99 18.34 10.27
CA ALA A 214 -12.55 18.10 10.16
C ALA A 214 -12.03 18.07 8.70
N PHE A 215 -12.90 17.70 7.75
CA PHE A 215 -12.57 17.60 6.32
C PHE A 215 -13.33 18.62 5.45
N ALA A 216 -14.08 19.55 6.06
CA ALA A 216 -14.69 20.68 5.36
C ALA A 216 -13.67 21.81 5.13
N CYS A 217 -13.71 22.42 3.93
CA CYS A 217 -12.91 23.60 3.58
C CYS A 217 -13.68 24.90 3.86
N SER A 218 -13.02 25.92 4.37
CA SER A 218 -13.48 27.32 4.30
C SER A 218 -13.31 27.89 2.88
N GLU A 219 -13.90 29.05 2.59
CA GLU A 219 -13.72 29.73 1.28
C GLU A 219 -12.26 30.21 1.05
N ASP A 220 -11.54 30.56 2.13
CA ASP A 220 -10.13 30.95 2.06
C ASP A 220 -9.23 29.74 1.77
N GLU A 221 -9.44 28.62 2.48
CA GLU A 221 -8.79 27.33 2.20
C GLU A 221 -9.12 26.84 0.79
N ARG A 222 -10.33 27.15 0.30
CA ARG A 222 -10.80 26.70 -1.00
C ARG A 222 -9.91 27.18 -2.13
N SER A 223 -9.50 28.45 -2.07
CA SER A 223 -8.68 29.11 -3.09
C SER A 223 -7.27 28.47 -3.21
N HIS A 224 -6.65 28.14 -2.06
CA HIS A 224 -5.33 27.50 -2.00
C HIS A 224 -5.33 26.11 -2.65
N TRP A 225 -6.36 25.31 -2.37
CA TRP A 225 -6.53 23.99 -2.96
C TRP A 225 -6.86 24.05 -4.46
N GLU A 226 -7.71 24.98 -4.91
CA GLU A 226 -8.05 25.12 -6.33
C GLU A 226 -6.84 25.54 -7.19
N GLU A 227 -5.91 26.36 -6.66
CA GLU A 227 -4.62 26.63 -7.32
C GLU A 227 -3.77 25.35 -7.45
N ILE A 228 -3.64 24.58 -6.37
CA ILE A 228 -2.83 23.35 -6.35
C ILE A 228 -3.42 22.28 -7.26
N PHE A 229 -4.74 22.11 -7.29
CA PHE A 229 -5.42 21.23 -8.24
C PHE A 229 -5.17 21.69 -9.67
N SER A 230 -5.32 22.98 -9.96
CA SER A 230 -5.04 23.56 -11.28
C SER A 230 -3.61 23.24 -11.75
N ALA A 231 -2.61 23.39 -10.87
CA ALA A 231 -1.22 23.01 -11.15
C ALA A 231 -1.06 21.50 -11.42
N CYS A 232 -1.71 20.62 -10.65
CA CYS A 232 -1.70 19.17 -10.88
C CYS A 232 -2.32 18.77 -12.23
N PHE A 233 -3.20 19.61 -12.78
CA PHE A 233 -3.91 19.42 -14.05
C PHE A 233 -3.50 20.44 -15.14
N GLN A 234 -2.24 20.89 -15.14
CA GLN A 234 -1.64 21.72 -16.20
C GLN A 234 -2.42 23.02 -16.53
N GLY A 235 -2.96 23.69 -15.50
CA GLY A 235 -3.67 24.96 -15.63
C GLY A 235 -5.19 24.82 -15.78
N GLY A 236 -5.80 23.85 -15.07
CA GLY A 236 -7.25 23.71 -14.92
C GLY A 236 -8.00 23.18 -16.15
N PHE A 237 -7.65 23.62 -17.36
CA PHE A 237 -8.30 23.24 -18.62
C PHE A 237 -8.20 21.74 -18.97
N PHE A 238 -7.21 21.04 -18.40
CA PHE A 238 -7.08 19.58 -18.51
C PHE A 238 -7.60 18.82 -17.27
N GLY A 239 -8.20 19.51 -16.30
CA GLY A 239 -8.82 18.89 -15.14
C GLY A 239 -10.04 18.03 -15.51
N PRO A 240 -10.33 16.95 -14.76
CA PRO A 240 -11.56 16.19 -14.94
C PRO A 240 -12.74 16.95 -14.33
N ASP A 241 -13.95 16.74 -14.86
CA ASP A 241 -15.19 17.23 -14.23
C ASP A 241 -15.34 16.72 -12.78
N ARG A 242 -14.80 15.52 -12.50
CA ARG A 242 -14.75 14.86 -11.20
C ARG A 242 -13.47 14.04 -11.05
N TYR A 243 -12.68 14.34 -10.03
CA TYR A 243 -11.50 13.56 -9.62
C TYR A 243 -11.87 12.12 -9.24
N SER A 244 -13.00 11.92 -8.55
CA SER A 244 -13.48 10.59 -8.15
C SER A 244 -13.76 9.68 -9.35
N GLN A 245 -14.21 10.22 -10.49
CA GLN A 245 -14.41 9.46 -11.72
C GLN A 245 -13.10 8.94 -12.31
N VAL A 246 -11.97 9.62 -12.10
CA VAL A 246 -10.64 9.13 -12.50
C VAL A 246 -10.23 7.91 -11.68
N VAL A 247 -10.53 7.93 -10.37
CA VAL A 247 -10.29 6.80 -9.47
C VAL A 247 -11.20 5.62 -9.82
N VAL A 248 -12.50 5.88 -10.06
CA VAL A 248 -13.49 4.88 -10.48
C VAL A 248 -13.14 4.26 -11.82
N GLY A 249 -12.77 5.04 -12.83
CA GLY A 249 -12.36 4.52 -14.15
C GLY A 249 -11.13 3.61 -14.08
N ALA A 250 -10.20 3.86 -13.16
CA ALA A 250 -9.08 2.94 -12.90
C ALA A 250 -9.54 1.64 -12.24
N ILE A 251 -10.44 1.71 -11.25
CA ILE A 251 -11.06 0.53 -10.62
C ILE A 251 -11.84 -0.31 -11.66
N GLU A 252 -12.59 0.33 -12.55
CA GLU A 252 -13.37 -0.34 -13.60
C GLU A 252 -12.47 -0.96 -14.68
N THR A 253 -11.39 -0.29 -15.08
CA THR A 253 -10.36 -0.87 -15.96
C THR A 253 -9.82 -2.19 -15.38
N MET A 254 -9.56 -2.24 -14.08
CA MET A 254 -9.05 -3.45 -13.42
C MET A 254 -10.10 -4.57 -13.27
N LYS A 255 -11.40 -4.23 -13.19
CA LYS A 255 -12.50 -5.21 -13.21
C LYS A 255 -12.67 -5.91 -14.57
N LEU A 256 -12.27 -5.27 -15.67
CA LEU A 256 -12.36 -5.85 -17.03
C LEU A 256 -11.29 -6.92 -17.31
N ALA A 257 -10.43 -7.24 -16.34
CA ALA A 257 -9.36 -8.23 -16.46
C ALA A 257 -9.53 -9.45 -15.52
N GLY A 258 -10.73 -9.62 -14.94
CA GLY A 258 -11.11 -10.75 -14.07
C GLY A 258 -12.23 -11.60 -14.65
#